data_AF-A0A956EW67-F1
#
_entry.id   AF-A0A956EW67-F1
#
_cell.length_a   1.000
_cell.length_b   1.000
_cell.length_c   1.000
_cell.angle_alpha   90.00
_cell.angle_beta   90.00
_cell.angle_gamma   90.00
#
_symmetry.space_group_name_H-M   'P 1'
#
loop_
_entity.id
_entity.type
_entity.pdbx_description
1 polymer ?
#
loop_
_entity_poly.entity_id
_entity_poly.type
_entity_poly.pdbx_seq_one_letter_code
_entity_poly.pdbx_strand_id
1 'polypeptide(L)'
;MFGRRSFAAGHFPAAMLLAGALALGSLATAGCGGASANSAPASAESPLLNQPLKPIGGRTTAGARIDLKALEGRIIVVKFFAKYCKPCEKTLPGAQRMHQASPDVAVIG
;
A
#
# COMPACT_ATOMS: atom_id res chain seq x y z
N MET A 1 45.24 44.97 33.46
CA MET A 1 45.22 44.01 34.59
C MET A 1 44.31 42.83 34.23
N PHE A 2 44.72 41.98 33.29
CA PHE A 2 44.00 40.74 32.94
C PHE A 2 44.71 39.57 33.63
N GLY A 3 44.11 39.09 34.72
CA GLY A 3 44.64 38.00 35.53
C GLY A 3 44.50 36.65 34.81
N ARG A 4 45.64 36.04 34.51
CA ARG A 4 45.76 34.66 34.03
C ARG A 4 45.22 33.72 35.11
N ARG A 5 44.04 33.13 34.90
CA ARG A 5 43.56 32.02 35.71
C ARG A 5 44.05 30.72 35.09
N SER A 6 45.09 30.17 35.71
CA SER A 6 45.66 28.84 35.45
C SER A 6 44.57 27.77 35.53
N PHE A 7 44.25 27.13 34.41
CA PHE A 7 43.48 25.89 34.39
C PHE A 7 44.41 24.77 34.87
N ALA A 8 44.27 24.42 36.14
CA ALA A 8 44.89 23.22 36.70
C ALA A 8 44.33 21.99 35.96
N ALA A 9 45.25 21.20 35.41
CA ALA A 9 45.00 19.91 34.81
C ALA A 9 44.39 18.95 35.86
N GLY A 10 43.06 18.91 35.91
CA GLY A 10 42.30 17.91 36.65
C GLY A 10 42.19 16.65 35.80
N HIS A 11 42.73 15.56 36.32
CA HIS A 11 42.68 14.21 35.76
C HIS A 11 41.21 13.76 35.67
N PHE A 12 40.53 13.99 34.54
CA PHE A 12 39.20 13.46 34.30
C PHE A 12 39.33 11.94 34.09
N PRO A 13 38.79 11.09 34.99
CA PRO A 13 38.96 9.66 34.87
C PRO A 13 38.26 9.18 33.60
N ALA A 14 38.98 8.43 32.76
CA ALA A 14 38.51 7.84 31.51
C ALA A 14 37.18 7.05 31.64
N ALA A 15 36.81 6.65 32.86
CA ALA A 15 35.54 6.01 33.19
C ALA A 15 34.31 6.89 32.94
N MET A 16 34.42 8.23 33.00
CA MET A 16 33.27 9.13 32.85
C MET A 16 32.91 9.42 31.38
N LEU A 17 33.84 9.18 30.44
CA LEU A 17 33.58 9.31 29.00
C LEU A 17 32.95 8.05 28.39
N LEU A 18 33.17 6.87 28.98
CA LEU A 18 32.53 5.62 28.54
C LEU A 18 31.05 5.54 28.93
N ALA A 19 30.63 6.12 30.06
CA ALA A 19 29.22 6.12 30.47
C ALA A 19 28.34 7.02 29.57
N GLY A 20 28.90 8.13 29.05
CA GLY A 20 28.18 9.02 28.13
C GLY A 20 27.94 8.41 26.74
N ALA A 21 28.90 7.62 26.23
CA ALA A 21 28.81 7.00 24.92
C ALA A 21 27.79 5.84 24.87
N LEU A 22 27.65 5.06 25.96
CA LEU A 22 26.66 3.97 26.01
C LEU A 22 25.21 4.46 26.23
N ALA A 23 25.01 5.65 26.81
CA ALA A 23 23.67 6.22 27.00
C ALA A 23 23.07 6.80 25.70
N LEU A 24 23.89 7.25 24.74
CA LEU A 24 23.39 7.71 23.43
C LEU A 24 23.22 6.57 22.40
N GLY A 25 23.92 5.43 22.56
CA GLY A 25 23.84 4.30 21.63
C GLY A 25 22.57 3.46 21.75
N SER A 26 21.87 3.53 22.89
CA SER A 26 20.70 2.67 23.17
C SER A 26 19.36 3.27 22.70
N LEU A 27 19.33 4.51 22.23
CA LEU A 27 18.11 5.12 21.68
C LEU A 27 17.91 4.87 20.17
N ALA A 28 18.91 4.28 19.49
CA ALA A 28 18.88 4.08 18.05
C ALA A 28 18.20 2.76 17.59
N THR A 29 17.88 1.83 18.49
CA THR A 29 17.30 0.52 18.13
C THR A 29 15.79 0.42 18.28
N ALA A 30 15.11 1.46 18.80
CA ALA A 30 13.65 1.50 18.92
C ALA A 30 12.93 2.01 17.65
N GLY A 31 13.63 2.08 16.51
CA GLY A 31 13.10 2.60 15.24
C GLY A 31 12.64 1.53 14.23
N CYS A 32 12.72 0.24 14.56
CA CYS A 32 12.30 -0.84 13.65
C CYS A 32 10.85 -1.26 13.96
N GLY A 33 9.91 -0.41 13.58
CA GLY A 33 8.48 -0.63 13.82
C GLY A 33 7.61 0.37 13.08
N GLY A 34 8.03 0.78 11.88
CA GLY A 34 7.23 1.59 10.98
C GLY A 34 6.06 0.78 10.43
N ALA A 35 5.03 0.56 11.23
CA ALA A 35 3.72 0.22 10.72
C ALA A 35 3.21 1.45 9.96
N SER A 36 3.44 1.44 8.64
CA SER A 36 2.88 2.42 7.72
C SER A 36 1.37 2.48 7.93
N ALA A 37 0.87 3.63 8.40
CA ALA A 37 -0.55 3.90 8.65
C ALA A 37 -1.41 3.94 7.36
N ASN A 38 -0.83 3.56 6.21
CA ASN A 38 -1.47 3.60 4.89
C ASN A 38 -1.74 2.21 4.29
N SER A 39 -1.56 1.13 5.04
CA SER A 39 -1.97 -0.20 4.57
C SER A 39 -3.49 -0.27 4.52
N ALA A 40 -4.06 -0.56 3.34
CA ALA A 40 -5.47 -0.86 3.24
C ALA A 40 -5.82 -2.03 4.18
N PRO A 41 -6.96 -1.98 4.87
CA PRO A 41 -7.39 -3.10 5.71
C PRO A 41 -7.49 -4.37 4.88
N ALA A 42 -7.23 -5.52 5.52
CA ALA A 42 -7.43 -6.81 4.89
C ALA A 42 -8.86 -6.90 4.33
N SER A 43 -9.00 -7.41 3.10
CA SER A 43 -10.32 -7.62 2.51
C SER A 43 -11.06 -8.70 3.29
N ALA A 44 -12.35 -8.48 3.54
CA ALA A 44 -13.21 -9.51 4.12
C ALA A 44 -13.52 -10.60 3.08
N GLU A 45 -13.72 -11.82 3.56
CA GLU A 45 -14.14 -12.95 2.73
C GLU A 45 -15.50 -12.63 2.07
N SER A 46 -15.62 -12.86 0.74
CA SER A 46 -16.88 -12.62 0.04
C SER A 46 -17.77 -13.85 0.08
N PRO A 47 -19.08 -13.72 0.37
CA PRO A 47 -20.03 -14.84 0.31
C PRO A 47 -20.25 -15.38 -1.12
N LEU A 48 -19.68 -14.70 -2.12
CA LEU A 48 -19.70 -15.14 -3.52
C LEU A 48 -18.53 -16.06 -3.87
N LEU A 49 -17.55 -16.26 -2.98
CA LEU A 49 -16.45 -17.19 -3.23
C LEU A 49 -16.98 -18.63 -3.36
N ASN A 50 -16.43 -19.38 -4.32
CA ASN A 50 -16.81 -20.76 -4.63
C ASN A 50 -18.29 -20.96 -5.01
N GLN A 51 -18.99 -19.88 -5.34
CA GLN A 51 -20.35 -19.95 -5.88
C GLN A 51 -20.32 -19.85 -7.41
N PRO A 52 -21.29 -20.47 -8.11
CA PRO A 52 -21.45 -20.24 -9.53
C PRO A 52 -21.69 -18.76 -9.81
N LEU A 53 -21.21 -18.28 -10.96
CA LEU A 53 -21.41 -16.90 -11.39
C LEU A 53 -22.90 -16.58 -11.41
N LYS A 54 -23.32 -15.62 -10.58
CA LYS A 54 -24.66 -15.08 -10.65
C LYS A 54 -24.83 -14.30 -11.96
N PRO A 55 -26.03 -14.29 -12.57
CA PRO A 55 -26.28 -13.50 -13.77
C PRO A 55 -25.95 -12.02 -13.52
N ILE A 56 -24.87 -11.57 -14.15
CA ILE A 56 -24.50 -10.15 -14.27
C ILE A 56 -24.93 -9.68 -15.65
N GLY A 57 -25.71 -8.61 -15.70
CA GLY A 57 -26.34 -8.14 -16.93
C GLY A 57 -26.40 -6.63 -16.99
N GLY A 58 -26.76 -6.13 -18.16
CA GLY A 58 -26.83 -4.69 -18.40
C GLY A 58 -26.67 -4.38 -19.87
N ARG A 59 -26.50 -3.09 -20.16
CA ARG A 59 -26.15 -2.60 -21.49
C ARG A 59 -24.79 -1.93 -21.42
N THR A 60 -23.99 -2.12 -22.47
CA THR A 60 -22.76 -1.36 -22.66
C THR A 60 -23.09 0.10 -22.91
N THR A 61 -22.08 0.96 -22.84
CA THR A 61 -22.21 2.38 -23.22
C THR A 61 -22.61 2.58 -24.68
N ALA A 62 -22.32 1.60 -25.55
CA ALA A 62 -22.79 1.55 -26.93
C ALA A 62 -24.20 0.95 -27.09
N GLY A 63 -24.86 0.56 -25.99
CA GLY A 63 -26.23 0.06 -25.98
C GLY A 63 -26.38 -1.45 -26.27
N ALA A 64 -25.30 -2.19 -26.51
CA ALA A 64 -25.36 -3.64 -26.67
C ALA A 64 -25.66 -4.34 -25.34
N ARG A 65 -26.36 -5.49 -25.35
CA ARG A 65 -26.52 -6.30 -24.14
C ARG A 65 -25.22 -7.02 -23.81
N ILE A 66 -24.91 -7.10 -22.52
CA ILE A 66 -23.85 -7.98 -22.01
C ILE A 66 -24.36 -9.41 -22.10
N ASP A 67 -23.69 -10.25 -22.89
CA ASP A 67 -23.98 -11.68 -23.02
C ASP A 67 -22.88 -12.50 -22.34
N LEU A 68 -23.23 -13.19 -21.25
CA LEU A 68 -22.28 -14.01 -20.50
C LEU A 68 -21.93 -15.32 -21.20
N LYS A 69 -22.80 -15.83 -22.10
CA LYS A 69 -22.46 -17.01 -22.91
C LYS A 69 -21.27 -16.74 -23.81
N ALA A 70 -21.21 -15.52 -24.38
CA ALA A 70 -20.07 -15.07 -25.18
C ALA A 70 -18.76 -14.90 -24.37
N LEU A 71 -18.83 -14.96 -23.04
CA LEU A 71 -17.69 -14.83 -22.13
C LEU A 71 -17.33 -16.16 -21.44
N GLU A 72 -17.96 -17.27 -21.82
CA GLU A 72 -17.63 -18.59 -21.27
C GLU A 72 -16.15 -18.93 -21.51
N GLY A 73 -15.52 -19.54 -20.49
CA GLY A 73 -14.09 -19.88 -20.51
C GLY A 73 -13.14 -18.70 -20.28
N ARG A 74 -13.65 -17.49 -20.06
CA ARG A 74 -12.84 -16.29 -19.78
C ARG A 74 -12.89 -15.95 -18.29
N ILE A 75 -11.83 -15.33 -17.79
CA ILE A 75 -11.84 -14.70 -16.46
C ILE A 75 -12.57 -13.37 -16.59
N ILE A 76 -13.69 -13.23 -15.87
CA ILE A 76 -14.49 -11.99 -15.88
C ILE A 76 -14.11 -11.14 -14.66
N VAL A 77 -13.56 -9.95 -14.92
CA VAL A 77 -13.28 -8.95 -13.88
C VAL A 77 -14.32 -7.84 -13.96
N VAL A 78 -15.14 -7.72 -12.90
CA VAL A 78 -16.13 -6.65 -12.77
C VAL A 78 -15.53 -5.53 -11.92
N LYS A 79 -15.39 -4.34 -12.50
CA LYS A 79 -14.83 -3.16 -11.85
C LYS A 79 -15.91 -2.12 -11.61
N PHE A 80 -16.43 -2.06 -10.39
CA PHE A 80 -17.36 -1.03 -9.99
C PHE A 80 -16.64 0.32 -9.82
N PHE A 81 -17.07 1.35 -10.55
CA PHE A 81 -16.57 2.71 -10.41
C PHE A 81 -17.69 3.74 -10.59
N ALA A 82 -17.35 5.00 -10.37
CA ALA A 82 -18.23 6.14 -10.62
C ALA A 82 -17.42 7.33 -11.13
N LYS A 83 -18.09 8.27 -11.82
CA LYS A 83 -17.48 9.52 -12.32
C LYS A 83 -16.76 10.32 -11.22
N TYR A 84 -17.22 10.22 -9.98
CA TYR A 84 -16.68 10.97 -8.84
C TYR A 84 -15.76 10.12 -7.96
N CYS A 85 -15.31 8.95 -8.43
CA CYS A 85 -14.43 8.07 -7.67
C CYS A 85 -12.95 8.38 -7.96
N LYS A 86 -12.40 9.40 -7.27
CA LYS A 86 -10.96 9.73 -7.32
C LYS A 86 -10.00 8.54 -7.10
N PRO A 87 -10.23 7.62 -6.13
CA PRO A 87 -9.35 6.46 -6.00
C PRO A 87 -9.46 5.47 -7.17
N CYS A 88 -10.63 5.39 -7.82
CA CYS A 88 -10.82 4.53 -9.00
C CYS A 88 -9.97 5.01 -10.19
N GLU A 89 -9.82 6.33 -10.38
CA GLU A 89 -9.01 6.90 -11.47
C GLU A 89 -7.58 6.35 -11.48
N LYS A 90 -6.98 6.14 -10.30
CA LYS A 90 -5.63 5.58 -10.16
C LYS A 90 -5.53 4.12 -10.63
N THR A 91 -6.62 3.36 -10.53
CA THR A 91 -6.62 1.92 -10.79
C THR A 91 -7.26 1.54 -12.13
N LEU A 92 -8.05 2.43 -12.76
CA LEU A 92 -8.67 2.20 -14.07
C LEU A 92 -7.62 1.92 -15.17
N PRO A 93 -6.50 2.66 -15.28
CA PRO A 93 -5.46 2.36 -16.27
C PRO A 93 -4.83 0.98 -16.09
N GLY A 94 -4.81 0.44 -14.85
CA GLY A 94 -4.34 -0.92 -14.59
C GLY A 94 -5.29 -1.98 -15.14
N ALA A 95 -6.60 -1.78 -14.97
CA ALA A 95 -7.62 -2.66 -15.53
C ALA A 95 -7.59 -2.69 -17.07
N GLN A 96 -7.40 -1.52 -17.69
CA GLN A 96 -7.22 -1.43 -19.15
C GLN A 96 -5.98 -2.21 -19.63
N ARG A 97 -4.84 -2.03 -18.96
CA ARG A 97 -3.61 -2.76 -19.29
C ARG A 97 -3.76 -4.27 -19.14
N MET A 98 -4.44 -4.72 -18.09
CA MET A 98 -4.75 -6.14 -17.89
C MET A 98 -5.57 -6.71 -19.04
N HIS A 99 -6.63 -6.02 -19.48
CA HIS A 99 -7.42 -6.45 -20.64
C HIS A 99 -6.58 -6.53 -21.92
N GLN A 100 -5.67 -5.57 -22.13
CA GLN A 100 -4.80 -5.55 -23.30
C GLN A 100 -3.73 -6.65 -23.30
N ALA A 101 -3.22 -6.99 -22.11
CA ALA A 101 -2.15 -7.97 -21.95
C ALA A 101 -2.67 -9.43 -21.87
N SER A 102 -3.94 -9.63 -21.53
CA SER A 102 -4.51 -10.95 -21.23
C SER A 102 -5.77 -11.21 -22.06
N PRO A 103 -5.67 -11.93 -23.20
CA PRO A 103 -6.81 -12.19 -24.09
C PRO A 103 -7.89 -13.08 -23.46
N ASP A 104 -7.52 -13.86 -22.45
CA ASP A 104 -8.39 -14.69 -21.62
C ASP A 104 -9.17 -13.91 -20.55
N VAL A 105 -8.86 -12.61 -20.37
CA VAL A 105 -9.52 -11.74 -19.38
C VAL A 105 -10.51 -10.78 -20.05
N ALA A 106 -11.77 -10.86 -19.64
CA ALA A 106 -12.80 -9.90 -19.98
C ALA A 106 -13.01 -8.92 -18.81
N VAL A 107 -12.95 -7.62 -19.08
CA VAL A 107 -13.19 -6.57 -18.07
C VAL A 107 -14.52 -5.89 -18.34
N ILE A 108 -15.38 -5.82 -17.32
CA ILE A 108 -16.66 -5.11 -17.33
C ILE A 108 -16.57 -4.00 -16.27
N GLY A 109 -16.75 -2.75 -16.67
CA GLY A 109 -16.75 -1.60 -15.76
C GLY A 109 -17.56 -0.46 -16.31
#